data_AF-A0A2P8E0L9-F1
#
_entry.id   AF-A0A2P8E0L9-F1
#
_cell.length_a   1.000
_cell.length_b   1.000
_cell.length_c   1.000
_cell.angle_alpha   90.00
_cell.angle_beta   90.00
_cell.angle_gamma   90.00
#
_symmetry.space_group_name_H-M   'P 1'
#
loop_
_entity.id
_entity.type
_entity.pdbx_description
1 polymer ?
#
loop_
_entity_poly.entity_id
_entity_poly.type
_entity_poly.pdbx_seq_one_letter_code
_entity_poly.pdbx_strand_id
1 'polypeptide(L)' 'MNKGLKISILIALKNGLLSKVEAKTLINSKGIIKLDLSTHGMPDPVCPIIDRMPDLKQYFIRIIDLGHGENPQMEQI' A
#
# COMPACT_ATOMS: atom_id res chain seq x y z
N MET A 1 -5.49 -12.24 0.07
CA MET A 1 -4.83 -11.64 -1.11
C MET A 1 -5.52 -12.16 -2.36
N ASN A 2 -5.86 -11.29 -3.29
CA ASN A 2 -6.57 -11.65 -4.53
C ASN A 2 -5.68 -12.55 -5.42
N LYS A 3 -6.25 -13.63 -5.99
CA LYS A 3 -5.51 -14.53 -6.89
C LYS A 3 -5.01 -13.80 -8.15
N GLY A 4 -5.81 -12.88 -8.69
CA GLY A 4 -5.45 -12.07 -9.85
C GLY A 4 -4.22 -11.19 -9.58
N LEU A 5 -4.21 -10.50 -8.43
CA LEU A 5 -3.07 -9.69 -7.99
C LEU A 5 -1.76 -10.49 -7.95
N LYS A 6 -1.81 -11.68 -7.34
CA LYS A 6 -0.61 -12.53 -7.22
C LYS A 6 -0.07 -12.93 -8.58
N ILE A 7 -0.94 -13.29 -9.52
CA ILE A 7 -0.56 -13.67 -10.88
C ILE A 7 0.06 -12.48 -11.60
N SER A 8 -0.57 -11.31 -11.54
CA SER A 8 -0.05 -10.10 -12.20
C SER A 8 1.31 -9.66 -11.65
N ILE A 9 1.54 -9.77 -10.32
CA ILE A 9 2.86 -9.51 -9.71
C ILE A 9 3.91 -10.51 -10.23
N LEU A 10 3.57 -11.78 -10.33
CA LEU A 10 4.49 -12.81 -10.82
C LEU A 10 4.82 -12.64 -12.31
N ILE A 11 3.85 -12.24 -13.13
CA ILE A 11 4.05 -11.91 -14.54
C ILE A 11 4.97 -10.69 -14.67
N ALA A 12 4.71 -9.63 -13.90
CA ALA A 12 5.54 -8.43 -13.88
C ALA A 12 6.98 -8.70 -13.45
N LEU A 13 7.17 -9.57 -12.44
CA LEU A 13 8.49 -10.03 -12.01
C LEU A 13 9.20 -10.85 -13.10
N LYS A 14 8.48 -11.75 -13.78
CA LYS A 14 9.03 -12.57 -14.88
C LYS A 14 9.45 -11.72 -16.07
N ASN A 15 8.68 -10.66 -16.37
CA ASN A 15 8.96 -9.72 -17.46
C ASN A 15 10.04 -8.68 -17.10
N GLY A 16 10.58 -8.70 -15.88
CA GLY A 16 11.62 -7.75 -15.45
C GLY A 16 11.11 -6.34 -15.15
N LEU A 17 9.78 -6.15 -15.04
CA LEU A 17 9.16 -4.86 -14.71
C LEU A 17 9.22 -4.54 -13.21
N LEU A 18 9.43 -5.57 -12.38
CA LEU A 18 9.57 -5.46 -10.94
C LEU A 18 10.84 -6.14 -10.46
N SER A 19 11.49 -5.53 -9.47
CA SER A 19 12.53 -6.16 -8.69
C SER A 19 11.94 -7.17 -7.69
N LYS A 20 12.74 -8.14 -7.26
CA LYS A 20 12.33 -9.11 -6.22
C LYS A 20 11.85 -8.43 -4.93
N VAL A 21 12.48 -7.31 -4.57
CA VAL A 21 12.12 -6.51 -3.38
C VAL A 21 10.72 -5.90 -3.55
N GLU A 22 10.45 -5.28 -4.70
CA GLU A 22 9.17 -4.66 -5.01
C GLU A 22 8.04 -5.70 -5.07
N ALA A 23 8.27 -6.83 -5.73
CA ALA A 23 7.32 -7.93 -5.76
C ALA A 23 7.00 -8.45 -4.36
N LYS A 24 8.00 -8.56 -3.48
CA LYS A 24 7.81 -8.95 -2.07
C LYS A 24 6.99 -7.90 -1.31
N THR A 25 7.26 -6.61 -1.51
CA THR A 25 6.48 -5.50 -0.92
C THR A 25 5.02 -5.56 -1.35
N LEU A 26 4.75 -5.75 -2.65
CA LEU A 26 3.39 -5.88 -3.17
C LEU A 26 2.67 -7.12 -2.62
N ILE A 27 3.35 -8.27 -2.52
CA ILE A 27 2.74 -9.48 -1.94
C ILE A 27 2.43 -9.29 -0.44
N ASN A 28 3.34 -8.67 0.30
CA ASN A 28 3.17 -8.44 1.74
C ASN A 28 2.04 -7.43 2.04
N SER A 29 1.79 -6.49 1.14
CA SER A 29 0.67 -5.55 1.24
C SER A 29 -0.70 -6.25 1.18
N LYS A 30 -0.76 -7.48 0.63
CA LYS A 30 -1.99 -8.25 0.38
C LYS A 30 -3.04 -7.53 -0.48
N GLY A 31 -2.65 -6.50 -1.23
CA GLY A 31 -3.57 -5.66 -2.01
C GLY A 31 -4.12 -4.46 -1.22
N ILE A 32 -3.46 -4.06 -0.13
CA ILE A 32 -3.87 -2.96 0.71
C ILE A 32 -2.75 -1.92 0.71
N ILE A 33 -3.10 -0.69 0.36
CA ILE A 33 -2.24 0.49 0.54
C ILE A 33 -2.72 1.18 1.81
N LYS A 34 -1.87 1.28 2.83
CA LYS A 34 -2.21 1.99 4.06
C LYS A 34 -1.62 3.39 4.00
N LEU A 35 -2.50 4.39 3.95
CA LEU A 35 -2.09 5.78 4.05
C LEU A 35 -2.27 6.21 5.51
N ASP A 36 -1.17 6.29 6.24
CA ASP A 36 -1.18 6.80 7.61
C ASP A 36 -1.00 8.32 7.60
N LEU A 37 -2.04 9.05 8.00
CA LEU A 37 -2.01 10.51 8.05
C LEU A 37 -1.43 11.05 9.37
N SER A 38 -1.18 10.18 10.35
CA SER A 38 -0.57 10.54 11.64
C SER A 38 0.95 10.70 11.55
N THR A 39 1.59 10.00 10.60
CA THR A 39 3.03 10.00 10.35
C THR A 39 3.40 10.92 9.18
N HIS A 40 3.21 12.23 9.34
CA HIS A 40 3.75 13.29 8.45
C HIS A 40 3.57 13.05 6.92
N GLY A 41 2.55 12.29 6.50
CA GLY A 41 2.27 12.04 5.09
C GLY A 41 3.32 11.21 4.34
N MET A 42 4.07 10.31 5.00
CA MET A 42 4.95 9.40 4.25
C MET A 42 4.13 8.44 3.39
N PRO A 43 4.31 8.45 2.05
CA PRO A 43 3.56 7.57 1.17
C PRO A 43 3.98 6.11 1.39
N ASP A 44 3.01 5.21 1.46
CA ASP A 44 3.22 3.76 1.54
C ASP A 44 4.21 3.33 0.43
N PRO A 45 5.23 2.49 0.72
CA PRO A 45 6.21 2.04 -0.26
C PRO A 45 5.59 1.28 -1.45
N VAL A 46 4.33 0.85 -1.34
CA VAL A 46 3.55 0.25 -2.42
C VAL A 46 3.09 1.31 -3.45
N CYS A 47 2.83 2.56 -3.05
CA CYS A 47 2.39 3.65 -3.93
C CYS A 47 3.28 3.87 -5.17
N PRO A 48 4.60 4.10 -5.06
CA PRO A 48 5.46 4.34 -6.23
C PRO A 48 5.57 3.12 -7.17
N ILE A 49 5.28 1.92 -6.66
CA ILE A 49 5.29 0.69 -7.46
C ILE A 49 3.99 0.60 -8.27
N ILE A 50 2.85 0.92 -7.66
CA ILE A 50 1.53 0.88 -8.33
C ILE A 50 1.38 2.01 -9.33
N ASP A 51 1.92 3.20 -9.06
CA ASP A 51 1.85 4.32 -10.01
C ASP A 51 2.56 4.01 -11.33
N ARG A 52 3.59 3.15 -11.31
CA ARG A 52 4.26 2.65 -12.53
C ARG A 52 3.49 1.53 -13.23
N MET A 53 2.51 0.91 -12.56
CA MET A 53 1.80 -0.27 -13.05
C MET A 53 0.28 -0.09 -12.88
N PRO A 54 -0.37 0.67 -13.78
CA PRO A 54 -1.80 0.96 -13.70
C PRO A 54 -2.67 -0.31 -13.69
N ASP A 55 -2.23 -1.39 -14.36
CA ASP A 55 -2.90 -2.70 -14.35
C ASP A 55 -2.98 -3.32 -12.95
N LEU A 56 -2.01 -3.03 -12.09
CA LEU A 56 -2.02 -3.52 -10.70
C LEU A 56 -2.96 -2.70 -9.83
N LYS A 57 -3.13 -1.40 -10.13
CA LYS A 57 -3.90 -0.43 -9.32
C LYS A 57 -5.32 -0.90 -9.02
N GLN A 58 -5.98 -1.58 -9.97
CA GLN A 58 -7.34 -2.11 -9.80
C GLN A 58 -7.47 -3.16 -8.68
N TYR A 59 -6.37 -3.84 -8.33
CA TYR A 59 -6.36 -4.87 -7.31
C TYR A 59 -6.03 -4.33 -5.91
N PHE A 60 -5.72 -3.04 -5.78
CA PHE A 60 -5.37 -2.42 -4.52
C PHE A 60 -6.48 -1.55 -3.97
N ILE A 61 -6.79 -1.75 -2.70
CA ILE A 61 -7.66 -0.88 -1.92
C ILE A 61 -6.80 0.10 -1.12
N ARG A 62 -7.18 1.38 -1.13
CA ARG A 62 -6.58 2.40 -0.27
C ARG A 62 -7.35 2.44 1.04
N ILE A 63 -6.67 2.24 2.15
CA ILE A 63 -7.19 2.44 3.50
C ILE A 63 -6.48 3.67 4.05
N ILE A 64 -7.26 4.69 4.42
CA ILE A 64 -6.75 5.89 5.07
C ILE A 64 -6.90 5.67 6.57
N ASP A 65 -5.77 5.67 7.29
CA ASP A 65 -5.74 5.67 8.75
C ASP A 65 -5.54 7.12 9.20
N LEU A 66 -6.54 7.66 9.90
CA LEU A 66 -6.55 9.03 10.42
C LEU A 66 -5.75 9.17 11.72
N GLY A 67 -5.12 8.09 12.19
CA GLY A 67 -4.40 8.04 13.46
C GLY A 67 -5.32 7.76 14.64
N HIS A 68 -4.72 7.31 15.74
CA HIS A 68 -5.37 7.37 17.05
C HIS A 68 -5.56 8.85 17.36
N GLY A 69 -6.79 9.36 17.29
CA GLY A 69 -7.10 10.67 17.85
C GLY A 69 -6.66 10.64 19.31
N GLU A 70 -5.60 11.38 19.65
CA GLU A 70 -5.39 11.77 21.02
C GLU A 70 -6.64 12.54 21.40
N ASN A 71 -7.50 11.92 22.20
CA ASN A 71 -8.62 12.61 22.82
C ASN A 71 -7.97 13.74 23.62
N PRO A 72 -8.10 15.02 23.22
CA PRO A 72 -7.51 16.09 24.00
C PRO A 72 -8.09 15.93 25.39
N GLN A 73 -7.24 15.59 26.35
CA GLN A 73 -7.65 15.47 27.74
C GLN A 73 -8.42 16.75 28.02
N MET A 74 -9.71 16.62 28.32
CA MET A 74 -10.49 17.74 28.84
C MET A 74 -9.68 18.26 30.02
N GLU A 75 -8.99 19.39 29.83
CA GLU A 75 -8.61 20.27 30.93
C GLU A 75 -9.92 20.56 31.64
N GLN A 76 -10.14 19.81 32.73
CA GLN A 76 -11.24 20.04 33.64
C GLN A 76 -10.93 21.38 34.30
N ILE A 77 -11.61 22.42 33.80
CA ILE A 77 -11.72 23.74 34.39
C ILE A 77 -12.57 23.65 35.66
#